data_AF-A0A1D8T846-F1
#
_entry.id   AF-A0A1D8T846-F1
#
_cell.length_a   1.000
_cell.length_b   1.000
_cell.length_c   1.000
_cell.angle_alpha   90.00
_cell.angle_beta   90.00
_cell.angle_gamma   90.00
#
_symmetry.space_group_name_H-M   'P 1'
#
loop_
_entity.id
_entity.type
_entity.pdbx_description
1 polymer ?
#
loop_
_entity_poly.entity_id
_entity_poly.type
_entity_poly.pdbx_seq_one_letter_code
_entity_poly.pdbx_strand_id
1 'polypeptide(L)' 'MVSRAPHQGHPSAFIQGSYTVNDRTFAATNRYVVSSVGSSQFLTQLTVTIFQSQAEELDVDVVVFNSALNIAMG' A
#
# COMPACT_ATOMS: atom_id res chain seq x y z
N MET A 1 2.48 -8.50 7.67
CA MET A 1 2.50 -9.28 6.42
C MET A 1 3.32 -8.55 5.37
N VAL A 2 4.09 -9.27 4.55
CA VAL A 2 4.78 -8.70 3.38
C VAL A 2 4.47 -9.56 2.16
N SER A 3 4.17 -8.93 1.03
CA SER A 3 4.02 -9.56 -0.29
C SER A 3 4.88 -8.84 -1.32
N ARG A 4 5.44 -9.59 -2.26
CA ARG A 4 6.18 -9.07 -3.43
C ARG A 4 5.51 -9.43 -4.75
N ALA A 5 4.22 -9.79 -4.71
CA ALA A 5 3.46 -10.06 -5.92
C ALA A 5 3.41 -8.80 -6.80
N PRO A 6 3.57 -8.93 -8.13
CA PRO A 6 3.43 -7.80 -9.04
C PRO A 6 2.07 -7.11 -8.90
N HIS A 7 2.05 -5.79 -9.04
CA HIS A 7 0.82 -4.99 -9.06
C HIS A 7 0.57 -4.51 -10.49
N GLN A 8 -0.51 -4.99 -11.12
CA GLN A 8 -0.81 -4.69 -12.53
C GLN A 8 0.38 -4.98 -13.49
N GLY A 9 1.15 -6.04 -13.21
CA GLY A 9 2.34 -6.42 -13.98
C GLY A 9 3.62 -5.67 -13.61
N HIS A 10 3.56 -4.67 -12.74
CA HIS A 10 4.72 -3.92 -12.27
C HIS A 10 5.36 -4.57 -11.03
N PRO A 11 6.71 -4.51 -10.89
CA PRO A 11 7.36 -4.87 -9.64
C PRO A 11 6.75 -4.10 -8.46
N SER A 12 6.37 -4.82 -7.41
CA SER A 12 5.69 -4.23 -6.27
C SER A 12 6.09 -4.89 -4.95
N ALA A 13 6.03 -4.11 -3.88
CA ALA A 13 6.06 -4.60 -2.51
C ALA A 13 4.84 -4.07 -1.75
N PHE A 14 4.11 -4.96 -1.09
CA PHE A 14 3.01 -4.62 -0.21
C PHE A 14 3.35 -5.05 1.21
N ILE A 15 3.21 -4.14 2.16
CA ILE A 15 3.51 -4.34 3.57
C ILE A 15 2.28 -3.93 4.37
N GLN A 16 1.84 -4.79 5.28
CA GLN A 16 0.76 -4.52 6.22
C GLN A 16 1.24 -4.82 7.64
N GLY A 17 0.90 -3.95 8.58
CA GLY A 17 1.24 -4.15 9.98
C GLY A 17 0.64 -3.07 10.87
N SER A 18 1.07 -3.04 12.11
CA SER A 18 0.71 -2.00 13.06
C SER A 18 1.95 -1.38 13.70
N TYR A 19 1.81 -0.15 14.15
CA TYR A 19 2.87 0.59 14.84
C TYR A 19 2.27 1.53 15.88
N THR A 20 3.05 1.88 16.91
CA THR A 20 2.62 2.75 18.00
C THR A 20 3.38 4.08 17.96
N VAL A 21 2.65 5.18 18.05
CA VAL A 21 3.20 6.55 18.17
C VAL A 21 2.42 7.28 19.24
N ASN A 22 3.11 7.86 20.23
CA ASN A 22 2.51 8.63 21.33
C ASN A 22 1.35 7.88 22.01
N ASP A 23 1.61 6.65 22.43
CA ASP A 23 0.65 5.72 23.08
C ASP A 23 -0.60 5.39 22.25
N ARG A 24 -0.59 5.68 20.95
CA ARG A 24 -1.66 5.33 20.02
C ARG A 24 -1.17 4.30 19.01
N THR A 25 -1.93 3.23 18.86
CA THR A 25 -1.62 2.17 17.89
C THR A 25 -2.40 2.38 16.61
N PHE A 26 -1.70 2.29 15.49
CA PHE A 26 -2.22 2.43 14.15
C PHE A 26 -2.03 1.15 13.37
N ALA A 27 -3.01 0.80 12.55
CA ALA A 27 -2.84 -0.17 11.47
C ALA A 27 -2.43 0.58 10.21
N ALA A 28 -1.47 0.05 9.48
CA ALA A 28 -1.00 0.63 8.23
C ALA A 28 -0.78 -0.41 7.14
N THR A 29 -1.03 0.03 5.92
CA THR A 29 -0.57 -0.63 4.70
C THR A 29 0.33 0.31 3.90
N ASN A 30 1.33 -0.27 3.25
CA ASN A 30 2.21 0.41 2.32
C ASN A 30 2.31 -0.43 1.06
N ARG A 31 1.95 0.15 -0.08
CA ARG A 31 2.24 -0.42 -1.39
C ARG A 31 3.26 0.45 -2.10
N TYR A 32 4.32 -0.20 -2.56
CA TYR A 32 5.34 0.37 -3.43
C TYR A 32 5.18 -0.26 -4.80
N VAL A 33 5.17 0.54 -5.86
CA VAL A 33 5.12 0.06 -7.24
C VAL A 33 6.19 0.78 -8.05
N VAL A 34 7.02 0.01 -8.76
CA VAL A 34 8.02 0.55 -9.67
C VAL A 34 7.48 0.47 -11.09
N SER A 35 7.33 1.61 -11.77
CA SER A 35 6.96 1.68 -13.18
C SER A 35 8.12 2.23 -14.01
N SER A 36 8.14 1.89 -15.30
CA SER A 36 9.18 2.33 -16.23
C SER A 36 8.53 2.91 -17.47
N VAL A 37 8.95 4.10 -17.89
CA VAL A 37 8.55 4.73 -19.17
C VAL A 37 9.82 5.07 -19.94
N GLY A 38 10.08 4.33 -21.03
CA GLY A 38 11.36 4.40 -21.74
C GLY A 38 12.52 3.99 -20.81
N SER A 39 13.51 4.88 -20.66
CA SER A 39 14.65 4.69 -19.75
C SER A 39 14.41 5.23 -18.33
N SER A 40 13.28 5.91 -18.09
CA SER A 40 12.96 6.48 -16.79
C SER A 40 12.26 5.46 -15.90
N GLN A 41 12.58 5.48 -14.60
CA GLN A 41 11.91 4.69 -13.58
C GLN A 41 11.24 5.60 -12.55
N PHE A 42 10.06 5.20 -12.10
CA PHE A 42 9.27 5.93 -11.12
C PHE A 42 8.88 4.99 -9.98
N LEU A 43 8.88 5.52 -8.76
CA LEU A 43 8.39 4.82 -7.57
C LEU A 43 7.10 5.50 -7.10
N THR A 44 6.00 4.77 -7.14
CA THR A 44 4.74 5.17 -6.53
C THR A 44 4.60 4.48 -5.17
N GLN A 45 4.32 5.27 -4.13
CA GLN A 45 4.02 4.76 -2.80
C GLN A 45 2.61 5.17 -2.39
N LEU A 46 1.79 4.19 -1.99
CA LEU A 46 0.50 4.41 -1.35
C LEU A 46 0.58 3.92 0.10
N THR A 47 0.35 4.82 1.04
CA THR A 47 0.27 4.53 2.47
C THR A 47 -1.14 4.80 2.96
N VAL A 48 -1.78 3.79 3.55
CA VAL A 48 -3.07 3.95 4.25
C VAL A 48 -2.82 3.69 5.72
N THR A 49 -3.21 4.63 6.58
CA THR A 49 -3.06 4.52 8.04
C THR A 49 -4.40 4.80 8.69
N ILE A 50 -4.79 3.95 9.62
CA ILE A 50 -6.02 4.07 10.42
C ILE A 50 -5.72 3.75 11.88
N PHE A 51 -6.62 4.14 12.79
CA PHE A 51 -6.51 3.69 14.18
C PHE A 51 -6.68 2.16 14.24
N GLN A 52 -5.87 1.50 15.06
CA GLN A 52 -5.96 0.04 15.23
C GLN A 52 -7.34 -0.39 15.73
N SER A 53 -8.02 0.46 16.53
CA SER A 53 -9.38 0.21 17.02
C SER A 53 -10.45 0.20 15.92
N GLN A 54 -10.13 0.70 14.72
CA GLN A 54 -11.01 0.73 13.55
C GLN A 54 -10.58 -0.28 12.47
N ALA A 55 -9.53 -1.06 12.74
CA ALA A 55 -8.88 -1.89 11.72
C ALA A 55 -9.78 -3.00 11.18
N GLU A 56 -10.60 -3.64 12.02
CA GLU A 56 -11.53 -4.69 11.57
C GLU A 56 -12.69 -4.13 10.75
N GLU A 57 -13.20 -2.95 11.12
CA GLU A 57 -14.32 -2.30 10.43
C GLU A 57 -13.92 -1.79 9.04
N LEU A 58 -12.67 -1.33 8.89
CA LEU A 58 -12.14 -0.73 7.66
C LEU A 58 -11.23 -1.66 6.87
N ASP A 59 -11.08 -2.94 7.25
CA ASP A 59 -10.15 -3.87 6.58
C ASP A 59 -10.50 -4.04 5.09
N VAL A 60 -11.80 -4.13 4.78
CA VAL A 60 -12.31 -4.18 3.41
C VAL A 60 -11.93 -2.90 2.64
N ASP A 61 -12.10 -1.73 3.25
CA ASP A 61 -11.79 -0.45 2.62
C ASP A 61 -10.29 -0.29 2.34
N VAL A 62 -9.43 -0.73 3.26
CA VAL A 62 -7.97 -0.71 3.09
C VAL A 62 -7.54 -1.63 1.95
N VAL A 63 -8.16 -2.81 1.80
CA VAL A 63 -7.95 -3.71 0.66
C VAL A 63 -8.44 -3.08 -0.64
N VAL A 64 -9.59 -2.39 -0.62
CA VAL A 64 -10.14 -1.68 -1.78
C VAL A 64 -9.19 -0.58 -2.25
N PHE A 65 -8.70 0.29 -1.35
CA PHE A 65 -7.75 1.34 -1.73
C PHE A 65 -6.47 0.77 -2.36
N ASN A 66 -5.93 -0.32 -1.81
CA ASN A 66 -4.72 -0.93 -2.32
C ASN A 66 -4.92 -1.65 -3.66
N SER A 67 -6.07 -2.27 -3.88
CA SER A 67 -6.40 -2.97 -5.12
C SER A 67 -6.83 -2.02 -6.24
N ALA A 68 -7.46 -0.90 -5.89
CA ALA A 68 -7.89 0.14 -6.83
C ALA A 68 -6.76 1.07 -7.29
N LEU A 69 -5.56 1.00 -6.68
CA LEU A 69 -4.41 1.77 -7.16
C LEU A 69 -4.13 1.41 -8.62
N ASN A 70 -4.33 2.37 -9.53
CA ASN A 70 -4.08 2.18 -10.94
C ASN A 70 -2.80 2.91 -11.36
N ILE A 71 -1.87 2.18 -11.98
CA ILE A 71 -0.66 2.73 -12.57
C ILE A 71 -0.89 2.86 -14.07
N ALA A 72 -1.36 4.04 -14.48
CA ALA A 72 -1.51 4.36 -15.89
C ALA A 72 -0.16 4.76 -16.49
N MET A 73 0.18 4.15 -17.62
CA MET A 73 1.26 4.62 -18.47
C MET A 73 0.68 5.72 -19.37
N GLY A 74 1.30 6.90 -19.36
CA GLY A 74 0.93 8.01 -20.24
C GLY A 74 1.21 7.72 -21.71
#